data_AF-A0A2V0QXY1-F1
#
_entry.id   AF-A0A2V0QXY1-F1
#
_cell.length_a   1.000
_cell.length_b   1.000
_cell.length_c   1.000
_cell.angle_alpha   90.00
_cell.angle_beta   90.00
_cell.angle_gamma   90.00
#
_symmetry.space_group_name_H-M   'P 1'
#
loop_
_entity.id
_entity.type
_entity.pdbx_description
1 polymer ?
#
loop_
_entity_poly.entity_id
_entity_poly.type
_entity_poly.pdbx_seq_one_letter_code
_entity_poly.pdbx_strand_id
1 'polypeptide(L)' 'MTSCMEQLEPVRRNCIFHAYVDGYSHQEIAQKIGAPLGTVKAWIKRSLTALRECMG' A
#
# COMPACT_ATOMS: atom_id res chain seq x y z
N MET A 1 -0.57 10.48 -11.57
CA MET A 1 0.02 9.39 -10.75
C MET A 1 0.35 9.87 -9.34
N THR A 2 1.11 10.96 -9.19
CA THR A 2 1.45 11.55 -7.87
C THR A 2 0.21 11.98 -7.09
N SER A 3 -0.74 12.66 -7.73
CA SER A 3 -2.00 13.10 -7.11
C SER A 3 -2.87 11.97 -6.57
N CYS A 4 -2.92 10.82 -7.25
CA CYS A 4 -3.68 9.64 -6.78
C CYS A 4 -3.00 8.95 -5.59
N MET A 5 -1.67 8.90 -5.57
CA MET A 5 -0.93 8.37 -4.43
C MET A 5 -1.07 9.27 -3.19
N GLU A 6 -1.21 10.58 -3.38
CA GLU A 6 -1.44 11.55 -2.30
C GLU A 6 -2.79 11.36 -1.60
N GLN A 7 -3.80 10.81 -2.28
CA GLN A 7 -5.11 10.50 -1.71
C GLN A 7 -5.10 9.29 -0.75
N LEU A 8 -4.05 8.47 -0.80
CA LEU A 8 -3.88 7.38 0.14
C LEU A 8 -3.36 7.91 1.47
N GLU A 9 -3.93 7.38 2.55
CA GLU A 9 -3.40 7.52 3.92
C GLU A 9 -1.90 7.17 3.94
N PRO A 10 -1.06 7.90 4.72
CA PRO A 10 0.40 7.75 4.68
C PRO A 10 0.89 6.32 4.85
N VAL A 11 0.29 5.57 5.78
CA VAL A 11 0.65 4.16 6.03
C VAL A 11 0.34 3.28 4.83
N ARG A 12 -0.79 3.52 4.15
CA ARG A 12 -1.20 2.75 2.97
C ARG A 12 -0.33 3.05 1.77
N ARG A 13 0.04 4.33 1.60
CA ARG A 13 1.02 4.76 0.59
C ARG A 13 2.36 4.06 0.78
N ASN A 14 2.86 4.01 2.01
CA ASN A 14 4.10 3.30 2.33
C ASN A 14 4.01 1.80 2.04
N CYS A 15 2.87 1.15 2.31
CA CYS A 15 2.67 -0.26 1.93
C CYS A 15 2.80 -0.47 0.41
N ILE A 16 2.23 0.42 -0.40
CA ILE A 16 2.33 0.34 -1.86
C ILE A 16 3.77 0.59 -2.33
N PHE A 17 4.45 1.58 -1.74
CA PHE A 17 5.85 1.87 -2.08
C PHE A 17 6.75 0.66 -1.77
N HIS A 18 6.62 0.10 -0.56
CA HIS A 18 7.38 -1.07 -0.17
C HIS A 18 7.08 -2.29 -1.05
N ALA A 19 5.82 -2.50 -1.44
CA ALA A 19 5.43 -3.66 -2.25
C ALA A 19 5.90 -3.57 -3.71
N TYR A 20 5.79 -2.38 -4.32
CA TYR A 20 5.96 -2.23 -5.78
C TYR A 20 7.22 -1.46 -6.20
N VAL A 21 7.81 -0.67 -5.30
CA VAL A 21 9.04 0.07 -5.56
C VAL A 21 10.22 -0.63 -4.89
N ASP A 22 10.11 -0.96 -3.59
CA ASP A 22 11.21 -1.62 -2.85
C ASP A 22 11.21 -3.15 -3.03
N GLY A 23 10.13 -3.73 -3.55
CA GLY A 23 10.02 -5.17 -3.83
C GLY A 23 9.84 -6.06 -2.59
N TYR A 24 9.43 -5.49 -1.45
CA TYR A 24 9.16 -6.27 -0.24
C TYR A 24 7.93 -7.16 -0.37
N SER A 25 8.02 -8.35 0.20
CA SER A 25 6.86 -9.22 0.42
C SER A 25 5.89 -8.61 1.44
N HIS A 26 4.63 -9.03 1.38
CA HIS A 26 3.62 -8.60 2.37
C HIS A 26 4.03 -8.91 3.82
N GLN A 27 4.82 -9.97 4.04
CA GLN A 27 5.30 -10.35 5.37
C GLN A 27 6.40 -9.41 5.86
N GLU A 28 7.35 -9.05 5.00
CA GLU A 28 8.40 -8.07 5.34
C GLU A 28 7.79 -6.70 5.61
N ILE A 29 6.78 -6.28 4.83
CA ILE A 29 6.04 -5.03 5.07
C ILE A 29 5.35 -5.07 6.43
N ALA A 30 4.65 -6.16 6.75
CA ALA A 30 3.96 -6.34 8.03
C ALA A 30 4.91 -6.23 9.23
N GLN A 31 6.10 -6.84 9.13
CA GLN A 31 7.14 -6.71 10.15
C GLN A 31 7.67 -5.28 10.23
N LYS A 32 7.96 -4.65 9.09
CA LYS A 32 8.55 -3.31 9.02
C LYS A 32 7.66 -2.22 9.62
N ILE A 33 6.35 -2.32 9.40
CA ILE A 33 5.38 -1.33 9.91
C ILE A 33 4.69 -1.74 11.21
N GLY A 34 5.01 -2.92 11.75
CA GLY A 34 4.43 -3.43 13.00
C GLY A 34 2.93 -3.71 12.94
N ALA A 35 2.41 -4.07 11.76
CA ALA A 35 0.99 -4.34 11.55
C ALA A 35 0.73 -5.83 11.22
N PRO A 36 -0.43 -6.39 11.58
CA PRO A 36 -0.78 -7.76 11.21
C PRO A 36 -0.76 -7.98 9.69
N LEU A 37 -0.27 -9.15 9.24
CA LEU A 37 -0.20 -9.49 7.81
C LEU A 37 -1.55 -9.36 7.09
N GLY A 38 -2.65 -9.74 7.75
CA GLY A 38 -4.00 -9.56 7.22
C GLY A 38 -4.37 -8.10 6.98
N THR A 39 -3.97 -7.21 7.89
CA THR A 39 -4.16 -5.76 7.76
C THR A 39 -3.37 -5.19 6.59
N VAL A 40 -2.10 -5.61 6.43
CA VAL A 40 -1.26 -5.18 5.30
C VAL A 40 -1.85 -5.62 3.97
N LYS A 41 -2.25 -6.88 3.83
CA LYS A 41 -2.91 -7.38 2.62
C LYS A 41 -4.18 -6.60 2.30
N ALA A 42 -4.99 -6.29 3.32
CA ALA A 42 -6.22 -5.51 3.16
C ALA A 42 -5.93 -4.05 2.76
N TRP A 43 -4.90 -3.41 3.33
CA TRP A 43 -4.47 -2.08 2.93
C TRP A 43 -3.98 -2.03 1.49
N ILE A 44 -3.14 -2.98 1.07
CA ILE A 44 -2.64 -3.04 -0.31
C ILE A 44 -3.80 -3.23 -1.28
N LYS A 45 -4.68 -4.21 -1.04
CA LYS A 45 -5.85 -4.46 -1.89
C LYS A 45 -6.72 -3.20 -2.05
N ARG A 46 -7.11 -2.56 -0.94
CA ARG A 46 -7.95 -1.36 -0.98
C ARG A 46 -7.26 -0.18 -1.65
N SER A 47 -5.95 -0.03 -1.45
CA SER A 47 -5.18 1.06 -2.07
C SER A 47 -5.08 0.89 -3.57
N LEU A 48 -4.87 -0.34 -4.07
CA LEU A 48 -4.89 -0.63 -5.51
C LEU A 48 -6.26 -0.34 -6.14
N THR A 49 -7.35 -0.66 -5.44
CA THR A 49 -8.70 -0.28 -5.88
C THR A 49 -8.86 1.23 -6.00
N ALA A 50 -8.49 1.98 -4.95
CA ALA A 50 -8.59 3.44 -4.95
C ALA A 50 -7.70 4.10 -6.03
N LEU A 51 -6.49 3.57 -6.24
CA LEU A 51 -5.59 4.05 -7.30
C LEU A 51 -6.18 3.78 -8.69
N ARG A 52 -6.79 2.61 -8.90
CA ARG A 52 -7.47 2.30 -10.16
C ARG A 52 -8.65 3.23 -10.43
N GLU A 53 -9.43 3.56 -9.40
CA GLU A 53 -10.56 4.49 -9.51
C GLU A 53 -10.09 5.94 -9.79
N CYS A 54 -8.96 6.36 -9.22
CA CYS A 54 -8.42 7.70 -9.45
C CYS A 54 -7.72 7.86 -10.82
N MET A 55 -7.13 6.79 -11.36
CA MET A 55 -6.41 6.81 -12.63
C MET A 55 -7.28 6.45 -13.84
N GLY A 56 -8.48 5.90 -13.61
CA GLY A 56 -9.49 5.64 -14.63
C GLY A 56 -10.25 6.90 -15.00
#